data_AF-A0A3D3QMV8-F1
#
_entry.id   AF-A0A3D3QMV8-F1
#
_cell.length_a   1.000
_cell.length_b   1.000
_cell.length_c   1.000
_cell.angle_alpha   90.00
_cell.angle_beta   90.00
_cell.angle_gamma   90.00
#
_symmetry.space_group_name_H-M   'P 1'
#
loop_
_entity.id
_entity.type
_entity.pdbx_description
1 polymer ?
#
loop_
_entity_poly.entity_id
_entity_poly.type
_entity_poly.pdbx_seq_one_letter_code
_entity_poly.pdbx_strand_id
1 'polypeptide(L)'
;MKWQLSATLSALLLVSIASCSDETGASSGEETLSDSLQSRIAARLDRLDAMSSIYAKHIPTGREIAVRADHPMNTLSVIKIPVMVKAFQDNASGRLDFGERYTIGPNDMRRGSGLIQTFEPGLNPTLRSLVTQ
;
A
#
# COMPACT_ATOMS: atom_id res chain seq x y z
N MET A 1 37.09 39.38 -45.92
CA MET A 1 36.82 40.71 -45.33
C MET A 1 36.67 40.48 -43.82
N LYS A 2 37.65 40.71 -42.93
CA LYS A 2 38.29 41.99 -42.54
C LYS A 2 37.15 42.92 -42.04
N TRP A 3 36.93 43.28 -40.76
CA TRP A 3 37.84 43.87 -39.75
C TRP A 3 37.20 43.97 -38.33
N GLN A 4 38.03 43.81 -37.28
CA GLN A 4 38.25 44.66 -36.07
C GLN A 4 37.12 44.95 -35.03
N LEU A 5 37.32 44.59 -33.75
CA LEU A 5 37.94 45.30 -32.60
C LEU A 5 37.16 46.53 -32.08
N SER A 6 36.68 46.49 -30.84
CA SER A 6 37.20 47.32 -29.71
C SER A 6 36.31 47.25 -28.46
N ALA A 7 36.98 47.38 -27.32
CA ALA A 7 36.50 47.28 -25.94
C ALA A 7 35.60 48.44 -25.49
N THR A 8 34.78 48.19 -24.45
CA THR A 8 34.58 49.15 -23.34
C THR A 8 34.14 48.46 -22.05
N LEU A 9 34.62 49.08 -20.98
CA LEU A 9 34.57 48.78 -19.55
C LEU A 9 33.18 49.00 -18.91
N SER A 10 33.05 48.49 -17.68
CA SER A 10 32.07 48.88 -16.63
C SER A 10 30.67 48.24 -16.69
N ALA A 11 30.38 47.34 -15.75
CA ALA A 11 29.86 47.72 -14.45
C ALA A 11 29.67 46.47 -13.57
N LEU A 12 30.09 46.59 -12.32
CA LEU A 12 29.74 45.69 -11.22
C LEU A 12 28.23 45.45 -11.17
N LEU A 13 27.81 44.19 -11.25
CA LEU A 13 26.60 43.73 -10.57
C LEU A 13 26.94 42.44 -9.83
N LEU A 14 27.24 42.59 -8.54
CA LEU A 14 27.28 41.51 -7.57
C LEU A 14 25.86 40.94 -7.44
N VAL A 15 25.56 39.90 -8.19
CA VAL A 15 24.53 38.95 -7.80
C VAL A 15 25.28 37.78 -7.18
N SER A 16 25.44 37.83 -5.86
CA SER A 16 25.69 36.62 -5.08
C SER A 16 24.49 35.72 -5.30
N ILE A 17 24.60 34.82 -6.28
CA ILE A 17 23.79 33.62 -6.31
C ILE A 17 24.27 32.87 -5.08
N ALA A 18 23.54 33.03 -3.97
CA ALA A 18 23.61 32.06 -2.91
C ALA A 18 23.29 30.72 -3.58
N SER A 19 24.33 29.93 -3.85
CA SER A 19 24.16 28.49 -3.99
C SER A 19 23.44 28.07 -2.73
N CYS A 20 22.13 27.89 -2.85
CA CYS A 20 21.41 27.01 -1.97
C CYS A 20 22.02 25.65 -2.29
N SER A 21 23.05 25.29 -1.55
CA SER A 21 23.45 23.91 -1.39
C SER A 21 22.17 23.21 -0.93
N ASP A 22 21.51 22.52 -1.86
CA ASP A 22 20.58 21.46 -1.49
C ASP A 22 21.44 20.46 -0.72
N GLU A 23 21.46 20.61 0.60
CA GLU A 23 21.95 19.62 1.54
C GLU A 23 21.06 18.39 1.36
N THR A 24 21.38 17.60 0.34
CA THR A 24 20.93 16.22 0.19
C THR A 24 21.69 15.40 1.25
N GLY A 25 21.34 15.65 2.52
CA GLY A 25 21.96 15.09 3.72
C GLY A 25 20.99 14.31 4.59
N ALA A 26 19.79 13.98 4.08
CA ALA A 26 18.76 13.24 4.82
C ALA A 26 18.83 11.70 4.63
N SER A 27 19.82 11.16 3.91
CA SER A 27 19.82 9.73 3.55
C SER A 27 20.41 8.82 4.64
N SER A 28 21.48 9.23 5.34
CA SER A 28 22.22 8.34 6.24
C SER A 28 21.52 8.10 7.58
N GLY A 29 20.87 9.12 8.14
CA GLY A 29 20.11 9.00 9.39
C GLY A 29 18.81 8.21 9.22
N GLU A 30 18.16 8.31 8.06
CA GLU A 30 16.87 7.68 7.79
C GLU A 30 16.98 6.18 7.47
N GLU A 31 18.00 5.76 6.72
CA GLU A 31 18.31 4.33 6.48
C GLU A 31 18.64 3.60 7.79
N THR A 32 19.49 4.22 8.62
CA THR A 32 19.90 3.67 9.92
C THR A 32 18.70 3.40 10.84
N LEU A 33 17.68 4.27 10.83
CA LEU A 33 16.46 4.06 11.63
C LEU A 33 15.61 2.90 11.10
N SER A 34 15.48 2.75 9.79
CA SER A 34 14.74 1.64 9.16
C SER A 34 15.36 0.30 9.51
N ASP A 35 16.69 0.20 9.38
CA ASP A 35 17.45 -1.01 9.68
C ASP A 35 17.37 -1.40 11.16
N SER A 36 17.44 -0.40 12.06
CA SER A 36 17.28 -0.62 13.50
C SER A 36 15.90 -1.15 13.86
N LEU A 37 14.84 -0.67 13.20
CA LEU A 37 13.46 -1.10 13.43
C LEU A 37 13.20 -2.48 12.84
N GLN A 38 13.65 -2.74 11.61
CA GLN A 38 13.54 -4.05 10.98
C GLN A 38 14.23 -5.13 11.82
N SER A 39 15.45 -4.87 12.28
CA SER A 39 16.20 -5.80 13.13
C SER A 39 15.46 -6.13 14.43
N ARG A 40 14.86 -5.12 15.07
CA ARG A 40 14.03 -5.30 16.27
C ARG A 40 12.78 -6.13 15.97
N ILE A 41 12.12 -5.91 14.84
CA ILE A 41 10.94 -6.66 14.42
C ILE A 41 11.31 -8.12 14.14
N ALA A 42 12.35 -8.37 13.35
CA ALA A 42 12.85 -9.71 13.06
C ALA A 42 13.17 -10.47 14.37
N ALA A 43 13.91 -9.84 15.29
CA ALA A 43 14.24 -10.43 16.59
C ALA A 43 13.01 -10.73 17.48
N ARG A 44 11.87 -10.07 17.28
CA ARG A 44 10.61 -10.42 17.96
C ARG A 44 9.86 -11.55 17.26
N LEU A 45 9.83 -11.53 15.93
CA LEU A 45 9.21 -12.56 15.12
C LEU A 45 9.91 -13.91 15.27
N ASP A 46 11.25 -13.92 15.35
CA ASP A 46 12.05 -15.14 15.46
C ASP A 46 11.95 -15.82 16.84
N ARG A 47 11.35 -15.15 17.83
CA ARG A 47 11.03 -15.75 19.15
C ARG A 47 9.70 -16.51 19.16
N LEU A 48 8.90 -16.35 18.12
CA LEU A 48 7.63 -17.07 17.99
C LEU A 48 7.92 -18.47 17.46
N ASP A 49 7.31 -19.48 18.06
CA ASP A 49 7.27 -20.84 17.51
C ASP A 49 6.26 -20.92 16.35
N ALA A 50 6.47 -20.08 15.32
CA ALA A 50 5.58 -19.94 14.18
C ALA A 50 6.32 -19.34 12.98
N MET A 51 5.93 -19.76 11.77
CA MET A 51 6.28 -19.04 10.55
C MET A 51 5.56 -17.69 10.55
N SER A 52 6.32 -16.60 10.60
CA SER A 52 5.82 -15.23 10.66
C SER A 52 6.48 -14.37 9.61
N SER A 53 5.74 -13.44 9.01
CA SER A 53 6.28 -12.46 8.07
C SER A 53 5.60 -11.11 8.28
N ILE A 54 6.25 -10.05 7.82
CA ILE A 54 5.66 -8.71 7.81
C ILE A 54 6.22 -7.90 6.63
N TYR A 55 5.33 -7.15 6.01
CA TYR A 55 5.67 -6.09 5.08
C TYR A 55 4.97 -4.81 5.53
N ALA A 56 5.71 -3.71 5.59
CA ALA A 56 5.15 -2.40 5.86
C ALA A 56 5.84 -1.36 4.99
N LYS A 57 5.05 -0.49 4.36
CA LYS A 57 5.55 0.60 3.52
C LYS A 57 4.97 1.93 3.98
N HIS A 58 5.85 2.89 4.24
CA HIS A 58 5.46 4.27 4.41
C HIS A 58 5.31 4.92 3.03
N ILE A 59 4.07 5.12 2.57
CA ILE A 59 3.77 5.56 1.20
C ILE A 59 4.46 6.89 0.82
N PRO A 60 4.45 7.95 1.66
CA PRO A 60 5.05 9.23 1.27
C PRO A 60 6.56 9.18 1.04
N THR A 61 7.30 8.43 1.87
CA THR A 61 8.77 8.40 1.80
C THR A 61 9.31 7.15 1.10
N GLY A 62 8.46 6.18 0.78
CA GLY A 62 8.88 4.90 0.21
C GLY A 62 9.67 3.99 1.16
N ARG A 63 9.77 4.33 2.46
CA ARG A 63 10.50 3.50 3.44
C ARG A 63 9.78 2.19 3.68
N GLU A 64 10.54 1.10 3.77
CA GLU A 64 10.01 -0.26 3.87
C GLU A 64 10.61 -1.04 5.04
N ILE A 65 9.79 -1.96 5.57
CA ILE A 65 10.21 -3.05 6.46
C ILE A 65 9.73 -4.31 5.79
N ALA A 66 10.65 -5.24 5.51
CA ALA A 66 10.36 -6.49 4.82
C ALA A 66 11.05 -7.66 5.53
N VAL A 67 10.31 -8.39 6.36
CA VAL A 67 10.80 -9.61 7.02
C VAL A 67 10.06 -10.80 6.43
N ARG A 68 10.75 -11.60 5.61
CA ARG A 68 10.19 -12.76 4.89
C ARG A 68 8.92 -12.39 4.10
N ALA A 69 8.90 -11.18 3.54
CA ALA A 69 7.70 -10.57 2.95
C ALA A 69 7.11 -11.39 1.80
N ASP A 70 7.96 -12.03 0.99
CA ASP A 70 7.55 -12.83 -0.17
C ASP A 70 7.28 -14.31 0.15
N HIS A 71 7.36 -14.71 1.43
CA HIS A 71 7.04 -16.06 1.83
C HIS A 71 5.51 -16.28 1.73
N PRO A 72 5.02 -17.28 0.97
CA PRO A 72 3.59 -17.58 0.91
C PRO A 72 3.02 -17.90 2.29
N MET A 73 1.89 -17.28 2.64
CA MET A 73 1.19 -17.47 3.91
C MET A 73 -0.25 -17.92 3.67
N ASN A 74 -0.84 -18.62 4.64
CA ASN A 74 -2.28 -18.84 4.64
C ASN A 74 -2.98 -17.49 4.78
N THR A 75 -3.74 -17.10 3.76
CA THR A 75 -4.41 -15.79 3.71
C THR A 75 -5.48 -15.64 4.77
N LEU A 76 -6.04 -16.73 5.30
CA LEU A 76 -7.25 -16.70 6.12
C LEU A 76 -8.30 -15.77 5.47
N SER A 77 -8.99 -14.95 6.25
CA SER A 77 -9.96 -13.98 5.73
C SER A 77 -9.36 -12.80 4.96
N VAL A 78 -8.02 -12.63 4.91
CA VAL A 78 -7.38 -11.55 4.10
C VAL A 78 -7.65 -11.75 2.61
N ILE A 79 -7.92 -12.97 2.15
CA ILE A 79 -8.32 -13.28 0.77
C ILE A 79 -9.55 -12.49 0.31
N LYS A 80 -10.40 -12.04 1.23
CA LYS A 80 -11.59 -11.25 0.90
C LYS A 80 -11.23 -9.90 0.29
N ILE A 81 -10.07 -9.32 0.63
CA ILE A 81 -9.63 -8.04 0.06
C ILE A 81 -9.49 -8.12 -1.48
N PRO A 82 -8.69 -9.04 -2.06
CA PRO A 82 -8.60 -9.14 -3.52
C PRO A 82 -9.93 -9.59 -4.17
N VAL A 83 -10.75 -10.41 -3.50
CA VAL A 83 -12.10 -10.76 -3.97
C VAL A 83 -12.99 -9.51 -4.04
N MET A 84 -12.95 -8.64 -3.03
CA MET A 84 -13.64 -7.36 -3.05
C MET A 84 -13.13 -6.46 -4.16
N VAL A 85 -11.80 -6.27 -4.29
CA VAL A 85 -11.19 -5.49 -5.39
C VAL A 85 -11.73 -5.96 -6.73
N LYS A 86 -11.78 -7.28 -6.95
CA LYS A 86 -12.34 -7.86 -8.17
C LYS A 86 -13.83 -7.54 -8.33
N ALA A 87 -14.64 -7.72 -7.29
CA ALA A 87 -16.07 -7.41 -7.33
C ALA A 87 -16.34 -5.93 -7.66
N PHE A 88 -15.57 -5.00 -7.09
CA PHE A 88 -15.68 -3.57 -7.40
C PHE A 88 -15.27 -3.24 -8.86
N GLN A 89 -14.19 -3.84 -9.37
CA GLN A 89 -13.81 -3.73 -10.78
C GLN A 89 -14.90 -4.28 -11.70
N ASP A 90 -15.48 -5.41 -11.34
CA ASP A 90 -16.49 -6.09 -12.15
C ASP A 90 -17.79 -5.29 -12.19
N ASN A 91 -18.20 -4.72 -11.07
CA ASN A 91 -19.29 -3.76 -11.01
C ASN A 91 -19.01 -2.50 -11.83
N ALA A 92 -17.82 -1.91 -11.71
CA ALA A 92 -17.45 -0.73 -12.51
C ALA A 92 -17.45 -1.02 -14.03
N SER A 93 -17.14 -2.25 -14.43
CA SER A 93 -17.17 -2.69 -15.83
C SER A 93 -18.52 -3.22 -16.30
N GLY A 94 -19.55 -3.23 -15.46
CA GLY A 94 -20.88 -3.76 -15.78
C GLY A 94 -20.98 -5.29 -15.85
N ARG A 95 -19.98 -6.03 -15.36
CA ARG A 95 -19.98 -7.51 -15.34
C ARG A 95 -20.61 -8.11 -14.08
N LEU A 96 -20.89 -7.28 -13.08
CA LEU A 96 -21.54 -7.64 -11.82
C LEU A 96 -22.50 -6.52 -11.45
N ASP A 97 -23.76 -6.82 -11.19
CA ASP A 97 -24.71 -5.81 -10.70
C ASP A 97 -24.78 -5.87 -9.17
N PHE A 98 -24.25 -4.86 -8.49
CA PHE A 98 -24.35 -4.75 -7.05
C PHE A 98 -25.78 -4.56 -6.51
N GLY A 99 -26.75 -4.21 -7.37
CA GLY A 99 -28.17 -4.19 -7.05
C GLY A 99 -28.85 -5.56 -7.13
N GLU A 100 -28.24 -6.53 -7.83
CA GLU A 100 -28.73 -7.91 -7.89
C GLU A 100 -28.83 -8.49 -6.48
N ARG A 101 -29.86 -9.32 -6.25
CA ARG A 101 -30.10 -9.95 -4.95
C ARG A 101 -29.86 -11.44 -5.03
N TYR A 102 -29.26 -11.98 -3.98
CA TYR A 102 -28.96 -13.39 -3.88
C TYR A 102 -29.65 -13.98 -2.66
N THR A 103 -30.44 -15.03 -2.82
CA THR A 103 -31.07 -15.71 -1.68
C THR A 103 -30.11 -16.73 -1.09
N ILE A 104 -29.74 -16.52 0.18
CA ILE A 104 -28.89 -17.44 0.94
C ILE A 104 -29.68 -18.73 1.21
N GLY A 105 -29.22 -19.83 0.62
CA GLY A 105 -29.76 -21.15 0.84
C GLY A 105 -29.03 -21.92 1.94
N PRO A 106 -29.55 -23.10 2.35
CA PRO A 106 -28.91 -23.93 3.36
C PRO A 106 -27.46 -24.33 3.01
N ASN A 107 -27.15 -24.48 1.72
CA ASN A 107 -25.82 -24.87 1.24
C ASN A 107 -24.78 -23.74 1.28
N ASP A 108 -25.21 -22.49 1.47
CA ASP A 108 -24.32 -21.33 1.58
C ASP A 108 -23.86 -21.10 3.01
N MET A 109 -24.53 -21.74 3.98
CA MET A 109 -24.24 -21.57 5.40
C MET A 109 -22.85 -22.11 5.74
N ARG A 110 -22.03 -21.24 6.32
CA ARG A 110 -20.68 -21.55 6.82
C ARG A 110 -20.56 -21.04 8.24
N ARG A 111 -19.76 -21.72 9.06
CA ARG A 111 -19.35 -21.22 10.37
C ARG A 111 -18.31 -20.12 10.18
N GLY A 112 -18.12 -19.26 11.18
CA GLY A 112 -17.13 -18.18 11.12
C GLY A 112 -17.53 -17.01 11.98
N SER A 113 -17.12 -15.80 11.59
CA SER A 113 -17.44 -14.55 12.29
C SER A 113 -18.38 -13.63 11.49
N GLY A 114 -18.90 -14.07 10.34
CA GLY A 114 -19.74 -13.25 9.46
C GLY A 114 -21.19 -13.13 9.96
N LEU A 115 -21.93 -12.14 9.44
CA LEU A 115 -23.32 -11.90 9.86
C LEU A 115 -24.31 -12.89 9.26
N ILE A 116 -24.05 -13.40 8.06
CA ILE A 116 -24.99 -14.26 7.31
C ILE A 116 -25.44 -15.48 8.14
N GLN A 117 -24.52 -16.06 8.90
CA GLN A 117 -24.77 -17.25 9.73
C GLN A 117 -25.66 -17.00 10.97
N THR A 118 -25.99 -15.73 11.29
CA THR A 118 -26.91 -15.38 12.39
C THR A 118 -28.37 -15.31 11.94
N PHE A 119 -28.63 -15.45 10.64
CA PHE A 119 -29.95 -15.45 10.07
C PHE A 119 -30.35 -16.86 9.63
N GLU A 120 -31.65 -17.12 9.62
CA GLU A 120 -32.19 -18.32 8.99
C GLU A 120 -31.97 -18.29 7.47
N PRO A 121 -31.83 -19.45 6.80
CA PRO A 121 -31.85 -19.53 5.34
C PRO A 121 -33.06 -18.82 4.74
N GLY A 122 -32.87 -18.14 3.61
CA GLY A 122 -33.88 -17.29 2.98
C GLY A 122 -33.56 -15.80 3.04
N LEU A 123 -32.52 -15.38 3.78
CA LEU A 123 -31.99 -14.01 3.71
C LEU A 123 -31.66 -13.66 2.25
N ASN A 124 -32.19 -12.54 1.75
CA ASN A 124 -32.03 -12.13 0.35
C ASN A 124 -31.33 -10.77 0.26
N PRO A 125 -30.03 -10.63 0.61
CA PRO A 125 -29.31 -9.36 0.51
C PRO A 125 -28.97 -9.01 -0.94
N THR A 126 -28.57 -7.76 -1.16
CA THR A 126 -27.92 -7.38 -2.42
C THR A 126 -26.52 -7.96 -2.50
N LEU A 127 -25.99 -8.15 -3.72
CA LEU A 127 -24.60 -8.56 -3.91
C LEU A 127 -23.63 -7.56 -3.28
N ARG A 128 -23.95 -6.26 -3.28
CA ARG A 128 -23.18 -5.26 -2.53
C ARG A 128 -23.05 -5.62 -1.05
N SER A 129 -24.17 -5.90 -0.39
CA SER A 129 -24.18 -6.24 1.04
C SER A 129 -23.37 -7.51 1.33
N LEU A 130 -23.40 -8.51 0.45
CA LEU A 130 -22.59 -9.72 0.59
C LEU A 130 -21.09 -9.44 0.47
N VAL A 131 -20.71 -8.54 -0.43
CA VAL A 131 -19.29 -8.17 -0.66
C VAL A 131 -18.73 -7.32 0.47
N THR A 132 -19.54 -6.49 1.13
CA THR A 132 -19.06 -5.49 2.10
C THR A 132 -19.35 -5.79 3.57
N GLN A 133 -19.95 -6.94 3.89
CA GLN A 133 -20.19 -7.35 5.28
C GLN A 133 -18.99 -8.01 5.95
#